data_AF-A0A972RDQ5-F1
#
_entry.id   AF-A0A972RDQ5-F1
#
_cell.length_a   1.000
_cell.length_b   1.000
_cell.length_c   1.000
_cell.angle_alpha   90.00
_cell.angle_beta   90.00
_cell.angle_gamma   90.00
#
_symmetry.space_group_name_H-M   'P 1'
#
loop_
_entity.id
_entity.type
_entity.pdbx_description
1 polymer ?
#
loop_
_entity_poly.entity_id
_entity_poly.type
_entity_poly.pdbx_seq_one_letter_code
_entity_poly.pdbx_strand_id
1 'polypeptide(L)' 'MSLNEYLRDYPLRTVLLTNGLLLTEKRLRNLSVDEIQISIDGIGSAHEAIRGKDTYQRTI' A
#
# COMPACT_ATOMS: atom_id res chain seq x y z
N MET A 1 -18.16 11.00 -4.89
CA MET A 1 -17.14 10.40 -5.76
C MET A 1 -15.82 10.42 -5.02
N SER A 2 -15.26 9.25 -4.74
CA SER A 2 -13.93 9.09 -4.14
C SER A 2 -12.85 9.13 -5.21
N LEU A 3 -11.62 9.48 -4.83
CA LEU A 3 -10.46 9.40 -5.73
C LEU A 3 -10.35 8.01 -6.37
N ASN A 4 -10.52 6.95 -5.59
CA ASN A 4 -10.44 5.57 -6.09
C ASN A 4 -11.48 5.22 -7.18
N GLU A 5 -12.68 5.81 -7.12
CA GLU A 5 -13.67 5.64 -8.19
C GLU A 5 -13.25 6.40 -9.45
N TYR A 6 -12.67 7.59 -9.29
CA TYR A 6 -12.16 8.39 -10.40
C TYR A 6 -10.99 7.73 -11.13
N LEU A 7 -10.10 7.04 -10.41
CA LEU A 7 -8.92 6.39 -11.01
C LEU A 7 -9.26 5.22 -11.94
N ARG A 8 -10.45 4.63 -11.84
CA ARG A 8 -10.85 3.45 -12.65
C ARG A 8 -10.77 3.68 -14.16
N ASP A 9 -11.17 4.88 -14.59
CA ASP A 9 -11.22 5.25 -16.00
C ASP A 9 -10.18 6.34 -16.33
N TYR A 10 -9.19 6.52 -15.46
CA TYR A 10 -8.18 7.56 -15.61
C TYR A 10 -7.14 7.13 -16.65
N PRO A 11 -6.87 7.93 -17.70
CA PRO A 11 -6.06 7.51 -18.85
C PRO A 11 -4.55 7.64 -18.59
N LEU A 12 -4.10 7.36 -17.36
CA LEU A 12 -2.70 7.33 -16.96
C LEU A 12 -2.47 6.14 -16.04
N ARG A 13 -1.24 5.62 -16.04
CA ARG A 13 -0.83 4.60 -15.07
C ARG A 13 -0.83 5.20 -13.68
N THR A 14 -1.51 4.53 -12.76
CA THR A 14 -1.68 4.93 -11.37
C THR A 14 -0.92 3.98 -10.45
N VAL A 15 -0.13 4.57 -9.55
CA VAL A 15 0.67 3.81 -8.57
C VAL A 15 0.30 4.28 -7.17
N LEU A 16 -0.14 3.36 -6.31
CA LEU A 16 -0.40 3.63 -4.90
C LEU A 16 0.84 3.34 -4.07
N LEU A 17 1.41 4.37 -3.45
CA LEU A 17 2.46 4.22 -2.44
C LEU A 17 1.81 4.13 -1.06
N THR A 18 2.13 3.08 -0.29
CA THR A 18 1.52 2.84 1.01
C THR A 18 2.48 2.14 1.99
N ASN A 19 2.21 2.25 3.29
CA ASN A 19 2.89 1.50 4.33
C ASN A 19 2.33 0.08 4.53
N GLY A 20 1.33 -0.33 3.75
CA GLY A 20 0.78 -1.69 3.73
C GLY A 20 -0.13 -2.06 4.90
N LEU A 21 -0.03 -1.39 6.06
CA LEU A 21 -0.66 -1.80 7.33
C LEU A 21 -2.19 -1.89 7.31
N LEU A 22 -2.85 -1.17 6.40
CA LEU A 22 -4.31 -1.15 6.24
C LEU A 22 -4.80 -1.92 5.03
N LEU A 23 -3.91 -2.57 4.27
CA LEU A 23 -4.33 -3.42 3.16
C LEU A 23 -5.00 -4.68 3.73
N THR A 24 -6.19 -4.94 3.24
CA THR A 24 -6.92 -6.19 3.48
C THR A 24 -7.38 -6.71 2.13
N GLU A 25 -7.69 -7.99 2.02
CA GLU A 25 -8.18 -8.54 0.74
C GLU A 25 -9.41 -7.77 0.23
N LYS A 26 -10.32 -7.38 1.13
CA LYS A 26 -11.50 -6.58 0.78
C LYS A 26 -11.11 -5.22 0.20
N ARG A 27 -10.09 -4.56 0.74
CA ARG A 27 -9.62 -3.27 0.22
C ARG A 27 -8.90 -3.44 -1.12
N LEU A 28 -8.03 -4.44 -1.23
CA LEU A 28 -7.28 -4.76 -2.46
C LEU A 28 -8.23 -5.00 -3.65
N ARG A 29 -9.28 -5.80 -3.46
CA ARG A 29 -10.30 -6.06 -4.52
C ARG A 29 -11.04 -4.82 -5.01
N ASN A 30 -11.02 -3.73 -4.24
CA ASN A 30 -11.74 -2.50 -4.55
C ASN A 30 -10.83 -1.35 -4.98
N LEU A 31 -9.50 -1.52 -4.99
CA LEU A 31 -8.58 -0.48 -5.42
C LEU A 31 -8.51 -0.40 -6.95
N SER A 32 -8.71 0.80 -7.50
CA SER A 32 -8.62 1.08 -8.94
C SER A 32 -7.23 1.66 -9.26
N VAL A 33 -6.16 0.90 -8.99
CA VAL A 33 -4.79 1.29 -9.31
C VAL A 33 -4.07 0.20 -10.06
N ASP A 34 -3.12 0.55 -10.92
CA ASP A 34 -2.37 -0.41 -11.74
C ASP A 34 -1.26 -1.09 -10.96
N GLU A 35 -0.70 -0.40 -9.96
CA GLU A 35 0.40 -0.90 -9.14
C GLU A 35 0.28 -0.42 -7.69
N ILE A 36 0.73 -1.27 -6.77
CA ILE A 36 0.90 -0.92 -5.37
C ILE A 36 2.39 -1.07 -5.02
N GLN A 37 2.98 0.00 -4.52
CA GLN A 37 4.33 -0.01 -3.97
C GLN A 37 4.26 0.09 -2.45
N ILE A 38 4.86 -0.90 -1.80
CA ILE A 38 4.88 -1.03 -0.36
C ILE A 38 6.19 -0.47 0.19
N SER A 39 6.09 0.44 1.17
CA SER A 39 7.25 1.03 1.82
C SER A 39 7.93 0.01 2.75
N ILE A 40 9.15 -0.42 2.42
CA ILE A 40 10.00 -1.28 3.26
C ILE A 40 11.37 -0.62 3.47
N ASP A 41 11.66 -0.23 4.71
CA ASP A 41 12.94 0.39 5.09
C ASP A 41 13.86 -0.60 5.84
N GLY A 42 14.33 -1.63 5.15
CA GLY A 42 15.18 -2.68 5.74
C GLY A 42 14.41 -3.93 6.17
N ILE A 43 15.09 -4.84 6.86
CA ILE A 43 14.57 -6.18 7.22
C ILE A 43 14.35 -6.30 8.73
N GLY A 44 13.19 -6.85 9.13
CA GLY A 44 12.88 -7.18 10.52
C GLY A 44 12.97 -5.95 11.43
N SER A 45 13.81 -6.05 12.46
CA SER A 45 14.00 -4.97 13.44
C SER A 45 14.55 -3.67 12.84
N ALA A 46 15.27 -3.72 11.71
CA ALA A 46 15.76 -2.52 11.03
C ALA A 46 14.60 -1.69 10.47
N HIS A 47 13.59 -2.35 9.88
CA HIS A 47 12.37 -1.69 9.44
C HIS A 47 11.59 -1.13 10.61
N GLU A 48 11.42 -1.93 11.66
CA GLU A 48 10.64 -1.53 12.84
C GLU A 48 11.25 -0.33 13.58
N ALA A 49 12.59 -0.20 13.58
CA ALA A 49 13.29 0.94 14.15
C ALA A 49 12.92 2.27 13.47
N ILE A 50 12.52 2.24 12.19
CA ILE A 50 12.17 3.43 11.39
C ILE A 50 10.65 3.61 11.30
N ARG A 51 9.92 2.51 11.09
CA ARG A 51 8.50 2.50 10.70
C ARG A 51 7.54 2.11 11.84
N GLY A 52 8.08 1.71 12.99
CA GLY A 52 7.32 1.35 14.18
C GLY A 52 7.28 -0.15 14.44
N LYS A 53 7.00 -0.54 15.69
CA LYS A 53 6.99 -1.94 16.13
C LYS A 53 5.93 -2.77 15.41
N ASP A 54 6.23 -4.04 15.14
CA ASP A 54 5.34 -5.04 14.55
C ASP A 54 4.86 -4.68 13.13
N THR A 55 5.57 -3.79 12.43
CA THR A 55 5.18 -3.32 11.09
C THR A 55 5.79 -4.14 9.96
N TYR A 56 6.96 -4.76 10.18
CA TYR A 56 7.65 -5.53 9.13
C TYR A 56 6.78 -6.71 8.66
N GLN A 57 6.44 -7.64 9.54
CA GLN A 57 5.66 -8.85 9.20
C GLN A 57 4.22 -8.56 8.74
N ARG A 58 3.69 -7.38 9.04
CA ARG A 58 2.35 -6.99 8.58
C ARG A 58 2.34 -6.47 7.14
N THR A 59 3.53 -6.20 6.61
CA THR A 59 3.72 -5.49 5.34
C THR A 59 4.18 -6.43 4.21
N ILE A 60 4.65 -7.64 4.54
CA ILE A 60 5.27 -8.63 3.63
C ILE A 60 4.63 -10.01 3.80
#